data_AF-A0A6L7N7A0-F1
#
_entry.id   AF-A0A6L7N7A0-F1
#
_cell.length_a   1.000
_cell.length_b   1.000
_cell.length_c   1.000
_cell.angle_alpha   90.00
_cell.angle_beta   90.00
_cell.angle_gamma   90.00
#
_symmetry.space_group_name_H-M   'P 1'
#
loop_
_entity.id
_entity.type
_entity.pdbx_description
1 polymer ?
#
loop_
_entity_poly.entity_id
_entity_poly.type
_entity_poly.pdbx_seq_one_letter_code
_entity_poly.pdbx_strand_id
1 'polypeptide(L)'
;MSDRILPALNEAISLDLGVSLEWKLELDADDPDGQTLSLLYPSVFLERATYLRRAVKIEMGARSDTEPAESIEIRPYVSDAFPNLLHTSRHTTLQQQALVRLAGAKPR
;
A
#
# COMPACT_ATOMS: atom_id res chain seq x y z
N MET A 1 11.28 8.33 2.76
CA MET A 1 9.92 7.77 2.55
C MET A 1 8.92 8.54 3.41
N SER A 2 9.16 8.56 4.72
CA SER A 2 8.42 9.34 5.70
C SER A 2 8.28 10.82 5.31
N ASP A 3 9.33 11.44 4.75
CA ASP A 3 9.34 12.85 4.32
C ASP A 3 8.32 13.20 3.21
N ARG A 4 7.82 12.22 2.46
CA ARG A 4 6.82 12.44 1.41
C ARG A 4 5.45 11.90 1.80
N ILE A 5 5.39 10.72 2.41
CA ILE A 5 4.11 10.06 2.73
C ILE A 5 3.45 10.66 3.97
N LEU A 6 4.21 10.94 5.03
CA LEU A 6 3.65 11.53 6.24
C LEU A 6 2.94 12.87 5.98
N PRO A 7 3.52 13.85 5.26
CA PRO A 7 2.82 15.10 4.97
C PRO A 7 1.63 14.90 4.03
N ALA A 8 1.75 14.06 2.99
CA ALA A 8 0.65 13.80 2.06
C ALA A 8 -0.54 13.12 2.75
N LEU A 9 -0.27 12.14 3.62
CA LEU A 9 -1.32 11.45 4.36
C LEU A 9 -1.95 12.35 5.43
N ASN A 10 -1.15 13.20 6.09
CA ASN A 10 -1.69 14.22 6.99
C ASN A 10 -2.63 15.19 6.27
N GLU A 11 -2.27 15.66 5.08
CA GLU A 11 -3.12 16.53 4.27
C GLU A 11 -4.43 15.82 3.89
N ALA A 12 -4.35 14.60 3.36
CA ALA A 12 -5.53 13.82 2.97
C ALA A 12 -6.48 13.55 4.16
N ILE A 13 -5.93 13.17 5.32
CA ILE A 13 -6.73 12.92 6.52
C ILE A 13 -7.35 14.23 7.05
N SER A 14 -6.61 15.34 6.99
CA SER A 14 -7.12 16.66 7.39
C SER A 14 -8.31 17.08 6.54
N LEU A 15 -8.28 16.79 5.24
CA LEU A 15 -9.36 17.10 4.30
C LEU A 15 -10.61 16.25 4.56
N ASP A 16 -10.45 14.97 4.93
CA ASP A 16 -11.56 14.03 5.10
C ASP A 16 -12.20 14.10 6.50
N LEU A 17 -11.37 14.10 7.56
CA LEU A 17 -11.84 14.12 8.95
C LEU A 17 -12.08 15.54 9.48
N GLY A 18 -11.46 16.54 8.86
CA GLY A 18 -11.45 17.91 9.36
C GLY A 18 -10.52 18.12 10.56
N VAL A 19 -10.26 19.40 10.85
CA VAL A 19 -9.37 19.83 11.94
C VAL A 19 -10.04 19.88 13.31
N SER A 20 -11.36 19.71 13.37
CA SER A 20 -12.14 19.78 14.62
C SER A 20 -12.13 18.48 15.41
N LEU A 21 -11.82 17.35 14.75
CA LEU A 21 -11.74 16.05 15.39
C LEU A 21 -10.33 15.80 15.92
N GLU A 22 -10.24 15.20 17.11
CA GLU A 22 -8.95 14.83 17.70
C GLU A 22 -8.40 13.57 17.01
N TRP A 23 -7.43 13.76 16.12
CA TRP A 23 -6.66 12.68 15.49
C TRP A 23 -5.18 13.06 15.44
N LYS A 24 -4.33 12.04 15.22
CA LYS A 24 -2.87 12.24 15.13
C LYS A 24 -2.24 11.19 14.24
N LEU A 25 -1.34 11.59 13.35
CA LEU A 25 -0.54 10.68 12.54
C LEU A 25 0.94 10.91 12.82
N GLU A 26 1.65 9.87 13.24
CA GLU A 26 3.07 9.94 13.61
C GLU A 26 3.83 8.70 13.14
N LEU A 27 5.17 8.78 13.12
CA LEU A 27 6.01 7.59 13.02
C LEU A 27 5.83 6.71 14.27
N ASP A 28 5.80 5.39 14.06
CA ASP A 28 5.79 4.43 15.16
C ASP A 28 7.17 4.40 15.82
N ALA A 29 7.21 4.71 17.12
CA ALA A 29 8.44 4.71 17.90
C ALA A 29 8.99 3.29 18.14
N ASP A 30 8.12 2.28 18.04
CA ASP A 30 8.49 0.87 18.25
C ASP A 30 9.01 0.21 16.96
N ASP A 31 9.02 0.94 15.83
CA ASP A 31 9.56 0.47 14.55
C ASP A 31 10.93 1.11 14.27
N PRO A 32 12.05 0.39 14.49
CA PRO A 32 13.40 0.93 14.32
C PRO A 32 13.72 1.27 12.86
N ASP A 33 13.01 0.70 11.90
CA ASP A 33 13.24 0.96 10.48
C ASP A 33 12.49 2.21 9.99
N GLY A 34 11.60 2.79 10.82
CA GLY A 34 10.83 3.98 10.49
C GLY A 34 9.88 3.78 9.30
N GLN A 35 9.46 2.54 9.06
CA GLN A 35 8.58 2.14 7.95
C GLN A 35 7.10 2.11 8.35
N THR A 36 6.81 2.41 9.61
CA THR A 36 5.47 2.31 10.18
C THR A 36 4.97 3.67 10.65
N LEU A 37 3.73 4.00 10.27
CA LEU A 37 2.99 5.15 10.79
C LEU A 37 1.89 4.68 11.73
N SER A 38 1.65 5.43 12.81
CA SER A 38 0.55 5.22 13.75
C SER A 38 -0.48 6.34 13.60
N LEU A 39 -1.69 5.98 13.19
CA LEU A 39 -2.86 6.87 13.15
C LEU A 39 -3.72 6.67 14.40
N LEU A 40 -3.75 7.67 15.27
CA LEU A 40 -4.78 7.80 16.31
C LEU A 40 -6.03 8.40 15.68
N TYR A 41 -7.09 7.60 15.56
CA TYR A 41 -8.33 8.03 14.93
C TYR A 41 -9.29 8.71 15.94
N PRO A 42 -10.21 9.59 15.48
CA PRO A 42 -11.20 10.22 16.34
C PRO A 42 -12.11 9.19 17.01
N SER A 43 -12.47 9.43 18.27
CA SER A 43 -13.40 8.58 19.01
C SER A 43 -14.66 9.36 19.35
N VAL A 44 -15.82 8.73 19.18
CA VAL A 44 -17.10 9.22 19.73
C VAL A 44 -17.29 8.86 21.20
N PHE A 45 -16.47 7.94 21.71
CA PHE A 45 -16.44 7.57 23.12
C PHE A 45 -15.51 8.52 23.88
N LEU A 46 -16.04 9.14 24.94
CA LEU A 46 -15.30 10.01 25.86
C LEU A 46 -14.30 9.24 26.72
N GLU A 47 -14.60 7.99 27.02
CA GLU A 47 -13.74 7.12 27.81
C GLU A 47 -12.80 6.30 26.91
N ARG A 48 -11.55 6.20 27.35
CA ARG A 48 -10.55 5.40 26.65
C ARG A 48 -10.80 3.92 26.98
N ALA A 49 -11.14 3.13 25.96
CA ALA A 49 -11.29 1.69 26.13
C ALA A 49 -9.98 1.10 26.66
N THR A 50 -10.05 0.34 27.76
CA THR A 50 -8.87 -0.18 28.45
C THR A 50 -8.21 -1.33 27.68
N TYR A 51 -8.98 -2.05 26.87
CA TYR A 51 -8.51 -3.20 26.10
C TYR A 51 -8.24 -2.88 24.62
N LEU A 52 -8.76 -1.77 24.10
CA LEU A 52 -8.63 -1.39 22.70
C LEU A 52 -7.99 0.01 22.59
N ARG A 53 -6.78 0.06 22.05
CA ARG A 53 -6.15 1.32 21.68
C ARG A 53 -6.79 1.81 20.38
N ARG A 54 -7.22 3.08 20.36
CA ARG A 54 -7.73 3.77 19.15
C ARG A 54 -6.62 4.11 18.15
N ALA A 55 -5.88 3.11 17.70
CA ALA A 55 -4.75 3.29 16.78
C ALA A 55 -4.82 2.31 15.61
N VAL A 56 -4.47 2.77 14.42
CA VAL A 56 -4.20 1.94 13.24
C VAL A 56 -2.72 2.08 12.89
N LYS A 57 -2.03 0.94 12.71
CA LYS A 57 -0.66 0.90 12.21
C LYS A 57 -0.68 0.77 10.68
N ILE A 58 0.04 1.63 10.01
CA ILE A 58 0.23 1.65 8.56
C ILE A 58 1.68 1.26 8.31
N GLU A 59 1.91 0.01 7.91
CA GLU A 59 3.25 -0.52 7.64
C GLU A 59 3.54 -0.43 6.15
N MET A 60 4.58 0.29 5.79
CA MET A 60 5.06 0.37 4.40
C MET A 60 5.87 -0.90 4.13
N GLY A 61 5.19 -1.90 3.56
CA GLY A 61 5.79 -3.22 3.34
C GLY A 61 7.02 -3.18 2.43
N ALA A 62 8.05 -3.95 2.80
CA ALA A 62 9.20 -4.27 1.94
C ALA A 62 8.91 -5.41 0.94
N ARG A 63 7.74 -6.05 1.02
CA ARG A 63 7.34 -7.09 0.06
C ARG A 63 6.76 -6.39 -1.15
N SER A 64 7.64 -6.17 -2.12
CA SER A 64 7.31 -5.81 -3.48
C SER A 64 6.02 -6.52 -3.91
N ASP A 65 5.03 -5.75 -4.33
CA ASP A 65 4.16 -6.23 -5.41
C ASP A 65 5.09 -6.90 -6.43
N THR A 66 4.89 -8.19 -6.66
CA THR A 66 5.77 -8.94 -7.58
C THR A 66 5.56 -8.46 -9.03
N GLU A 67 4.51 -7.68 -9.26
CA GLU A 67 4.18 -7.11 -10.55
C GLU A 67 4.24 -5.58 -10.53
N PRO A 68 4.78 -4.96 -11.59
CA PRO A 68 4.87 -3.51 -11.68
C PRO A 68 3.48 -2.87 -11.69
N ALA A 69 3.30 -1.83 -10.87
CA ALA A 69 2.12 -0.95 -10.90
C ALA A 69 2.18 0.10 -12.03
N GLU A 70 3.22 0.07 -12.86
CA GLU A 70 3.43 0.98 -13.97
C GLU A 70 2.97 0.36 -15.30
N SER A 71 2.37 1.18 -16.16
CA SER A 71 2.11 0.78 -17.54
C SER A 71 3.39 0.94 -18.36
N ILE A 72 4.05 -0.17 -18.65
CA ILE A 72 5.21 -0.21 -19.53
C ILE A 72 4.82 -0.69 -20.94
N GLU A 73 5.58 -0.22 -21.92
CA GLU A 73 5.50 -0.71 -23.29
C GLU A 73 6.30 -2.01 -23.41
N ILE A 74 5.64 -3.11 -23.78
CA ILE A 74 6.31 -4.41 -23.96
C ILE A 74 6.47 -4.64 -25.47
N ARG A 75 7.72 -4.75 -25.93
CA ARG A 75 8.06 -5.06 -27.32
C ARG A 75 8.62 -6.47 -27.44
N PRO A 76 7.91 -7.40 -28.09
CA PRO A 76 8.44 -8.74 -28.35
C PRO A 76 9.71 -8.66 -29.21
N TYR A 77 10.74 -9.46 -28.90
CA TYR A 77 11.99 -9.49 -29.69
C TYR A 77 11.77 -9.84 -31.16
N VAL A 78 10.78 -10.69 -31.46
CA VAL A 78 10.42 -11.07 -32.84
C VAL A 78 9.90 -9.88 -33.68
N SER A 79 9.49 -8.78 -33.04
CA SER A 79 9.04 -7.57 -33.73
C SER A 79 10.17 -6.89 -34.51
N ASP A 80 11.42 -7.13 -34.16
CA ASP A 80 12.57 -6.59 -34.91
C ASP A 80 12.77 -7.33 -36.23
N ALA A 81 12.43 -8.62 -36.27
CA ALA A 81 12.51 -9.44 -37.48
C ALA A 81 11.28 -9.24 -38.39
N PHE A 82 10.11 -8.91 -37.81
CA PHE A 82 8.86 -8.75 -38.55
C PHE A 82 8.08 -7.48 -38.13
N PRO A 83 8.64 -6.28 -38.37
CA PRO A 83 8.07 -5.02 -37.85
C PRO A 83 6.70 -4.67 -38.43
N ASN A 84 6.35 -5.22 -39.60
CA ASN A 84 5.08 -4.97 -40.27
C ASN A 84 3.98 -5.98 -39.90
N LEU A 85 4.33 -7.06 -39.18
CA LEU A 85 3.40 -8.12 -38.79
C LEU A 85 3.02 -8.02 -37.31
N LEU A 86 3.92 -7.50 -36.47
CA LEU A 86 3.75 -7.41 -35.03
C LEU A 86 3.88 -5.96 -34.57
N HIS A 87 2.86 -5.47 -33.86
CA HIS A 87 2.84 -4.12 -33.29
C HIS A 87 3.18 -4.15 -31.80
N THR A 88 3.78 -3.07 -31.29
CA THR A 88 3.99 -2.93 -29.85
C THR A 88 2.64 -2.81 -29.12
N SER A 89 2.50 -3.54 -28.03
CA SER A 89 1.28 -3.55 -27.23
C SER A 89 1.53 -2.87 -25.90
N ARG A 90 0.60 -1.98 -25.51
CA ARG A 90 0.60 -1.37 -24.18
C ARG A 90 -0.13 -2.32 -23.24
N HIS A 91 0.57 -2.78 -22.22
CA HIS A 91 -0.03 -3.64 -21.21
C HIS A 91 -0.26 -2.82 -19.94
N THR A 92 -1.45 -2.98 -19.36
CA THR A 92 -1.81 -2.51 -18.04
C THR A 92 -2.37 -3.71 -17.31
N THR A 93 -1.60 -4.27 -16.38
CA THR A 93 -2.09 -5.37 -15.55
C THR A 93 -2.83 -4.77 -14.37
N LEU A 94 -4.16 -4.94 -14.33
CA LEU A 94 -4.99 -4.63 -13.15
C LEU A 94 -5.24 -5.93 -12.39
N GLN A 95 -4.96 -5.93 -11.08
CA GLN A 95 -5.15 -7.07 -10.19
C GLN A 95 -6.63 -7.50 -10.18
N GLN A 96 -6.94 -8.65 -10.78
CA GLN A 96 -8.21 -9.34 -10.58
C GLN A 96 -7.97 -10.51 -9.61
N GLN A 97 -8.37 -10.31 -8.35
CA GLN A 97 -8.22 -11.30 -7.29
C GLN A 97 -8.93 -12.61 -7.68
N ALA A 98 -8.20 -13.73 -7.68
CA ALA A 98 -8.77 -15.07 -7.76
C ALA A 98 -8.12 -16.02 -6.75
N LEU A 99 -8.90 -16.30 -5.70
CA LEU A 99 -8.87 -17.44 -4.80
C LEU A 99 -8.58 -18.77 -5.54
N VAL A 100 -7.73 -19.64 -4.95
CA VAL A 100 -7.45 -21.10 -5.22
C VAL A 100 -5.93 -21.32 -5.10
N ARG A 101 -5.33 -22.17 -4.25
CA ARG A 101 -5.77 -23.40 -3.60
C ARG A 101 -4.84 -23.76 -2.44
N LEU A 102 -5.42 -24.44 -1.45
CA LEU A 102 -4.77 -25.30 -0.46
C LEU A 102 -3.82 -26.34 -1.07
N ALA A 103 -2.90 -26.80 -0.21
CA ALA A 103 -2.15 -28.05 -0.23
C ALA A 103 -0.72 -27.99 -0.82
N GLY A 104 0.26 -28.08 0.09
CA GLY A 104 1.65 -28.30 -0.27
C GLY A 104 2.63 -28.48 0.89
N ALA A 105 2.18 -28.91 2.08
CA ALA A 105 3.11 -29.38 3.11
C ALA A 105 3.53 -30.82 2.78
N LYS A 106 4.83 -31.07 2.55
CA LYS A 106 5.39 -32.42 2.60
C LYS A 106 6.80 -32.40 3.21
N PRO A 107 7.18 -33.40 4.04
CA PRO A 107 8.25 -33.27 5.02
C PRO A 107 9.57 -33.94 4.59
N ARG A 108 10.66 -33.55 5.23
CA ARG A 108 11.45 -34.42 6.12
C ARG A 108 12.41 -33.58 6.97
#